data_AF-A0A959S9J0-F1
#
_entry.id   AF-A0A959S9J0-F1
#
_cell.length_a   1.000
_cell.length_b   1.000
_cell.length_c   1.000
_cell.angle_alpha   90.00
_cell.angle_beta   90.00
_cell.angle_gamma   90.00
#
_symmetry.space_group_name_H-M   'P 1'
#
loop_
_entity.id
_entity.type
_entity.pdbx_description
1 polymer ?
#
loop_
_entity_poly.entity_id
_entity_poly.type
_entity_poly.pdbx_seq_one_letter_code
_entity_poly.pdbx_strand_id
1 'polypeptide(L)'
;MSTAKVHRKREIFAEGAITPEFIASSIAGHATRTDIGAHAIFLGQVRADTIGGRTVRALEYTAYREMAEEAMVAIREEAFT
;
A
#
# COMPACT_ATOMS: atom_id res chain seq x y z
N MET A 1 -27.28 -6.48 2.77
CA MET A 1 -26.16 -6.83 1.88
C MET A 1 -26.00 -5.69 0.87
N SER A 2 -24.94 -4.89 1.00
CA SER A 2 -24.67 -3.83 0.03
C SER A 2 -24.33 -4.48 -1.31
N THR A 3 -24.92 -4.02 -2.39
CA THR A 3 -24.60 -4.45 -3.75
C THR A 3 -23.10 -4.22 -4.02
N ALA A 4 -22.42 -5.23 -4.56
CA ALA A 4 -20.98 -5.18 -4.85
C ALA A 4 -20.72 -4.10 -5.90
N LYS A 5 -20.20 -2.96 -5.46
CA LYS A 5 -19.84 -1.84 -6.32
C LYS A 5 -18.35 -1.99 -6.62
N VAL A 6 -18.02 -2.42 -7.84
CA VAL A 6 -16.63 -2.58 -8.28
C VAL A 6 -15.91 -1.26 -8.10
N HIS A 7 -14.80 -1.28 -7.36
CA HIS A 7 -14.07 -0.05 -7.11
C HIS A 7 -13.22 0.33 -8.32
N ARG A 8 -13.19 1.64 -8.61
CA ARG A 8 -12.40 2.16 -9.72
C ARG A 8 -10.91 2.00 -9.46
N LYS A 9 -10.17 1.82 -10.56
CA LYS A 9 -8.70 1.93 -10.60
C LYS A 9 -8.26 3.23 -9.91
N ARG A 10 -7.26 3.12 -9.04
CA ARG A 10 -6.64 4.26 -8.35
C ARG A 10 -5.14 4.19 -8.59
N GLU A 11 -4.48 5.34 -8.62
CA GLU A 11 -3.03 5.39 -8.56
C GLU A 11 -2.58 4.86 -7.19
N ILE A 12 -1.77 3.79 -7.21
CA ILE A 12 -1.28 3.10 -6.00
C ILE A 12 0.22 3.30 -5.77
N PHE A 13 0.87 4.04 -6.67
CA PHE A 13 2.31 4.26 -6.63
C PHE A 13 2.64 5.57 -5.95
N ALA A 14 3.78 5.59 -5.28
CA ALA A 14 4.42 6.80 -4.79
C ALA A 14 5.83 6.85 -5.34
N GLU A 15 6.28 8.03 -5.75
CA GLU A 15 7.67 8.25 -6.14
C GLU A 15 8.51 8.55 -4.90
N GLY A 16 9.55 7.74 -4.67
CA GLY A 16 10.43 7.86 -3.52
C GLY A 16 9.94 7.14 -2.27
N ALA A 17 10.54 7.48 -1.12
CA ALA A 17 10.23 6.83 0.15
C ALA A 17 8.85 7.25 0.68
N ILE A 18 8.08 6.29 1.20
CA ILE A 18 6.84 6.58 1.92
C ILE A 18 7.20 7.28 3.24
N THR A 19 6.65 8.48 3.44
CA THR A 19 6.92 9.24 4.66
C THR A 19 6.08 8.73 5.85
N PRO A 20 6.58 8.84 7.08
CA PRO A 20 5.79 8.52 8.27
C PRO A 20 4.47 9.30 8.34
N GLU A 21 4.46 10.56 7.89
CA GLU A 21 3.28 11.44 7.88
C GLU A 21 2.20 10.92 6.93
N PHE A 22 2.59 10.33 5.79
CA PHE A 22 1.65 9.72 4.87
C PHE A 22 0.91 8.54 5.52
N ILE A 23 1.63 7.72 6.30
CA ILE A 23 1.04 6.61 7.05
C ILE A 23 0.10 7.14 8.14
N ALA A 24 0.54 8.13 8.91
CA ALA A 24 -0.25 8.74 9.98
C ALA A 24 -1.57 9.35 9.44
N SER A 25 -1.51 10.09 8.34
CA SER A 25 -2.70 10.68 7.70
C SER A 25 -3.67 9.61 7.17
N SER A 26 -3.15 8.50 6.63
CA SER A 26 -3.97 7.38 6.16
C SER A 26 -4.73 6.69 7.30
N ILE A 27 -4.12 6.55 8.47
CA ILE A 27 -4.79 6.05 9.68
C ILE A 27 -5.85 7.05 10.15
N ALA A 28 -5.46 8.32 10.28
CA ALA A 28 -6.36 9.37 10.76
C ALA A 28 -7.60 9.56 9.86
N GLY A 29 -7.47 9.37 8.55
CA GLY A 29 -8.58 9.45 7.60
C GLY A 29 -9.72 8.44 7.85
N HIS A 30 -9.46 7.38 8.61
CA HIS A 30 -10.46 6.38 8.98
C HIS A 30 -11.10 6.64 10.36
N ALA A 31 -10.68 7.68 11.08
CA ALA A 31 -11.19 7.97 12.42
C ALA A 31 -12.71 8.22 12.49
N THR A 32 -13.33 8.60 11.37
CA THR A 32 -14.79 8.81 11.26
C THR A 32 -15.58 7.51 11.08
N ARG A 33 -14.92 6.37 10.86
CA ARG A 33 -15.53 5.06 10.60
C ARG A 33 -15.73 4.30 11.91
N THR A 34 -16.84 4.58 12.61
CA THR A 34 -17.17 3.95 13.90
C THR A 34 -17.56 2.47 13.80
N ASP A 35 -17.70 1.95 12.59
CA ASP A 35 -17.95 0.53 12.29
C ASP A 35 -16.67 -0.32 12.23
N ILE A 36 -15.49 0.31 12.33
CA ILE A 36 -14.19 -0.37 12.32
C ILE A 36 -13.66 -0.49 13.76
N GLY A 37 -13.30 -1.70 14.18
CA GLY A 37 -12.72 -1.96 15.51
C GLY A 37 -11.19 -2.08 15.56
N ALA A 38 -10.51 -2.20 14.42
CA ALA A 38 -9.06 -2.37 14.35
C ALA A 38 -8.48 -1.99 12.99
N HIS A 39 -7.19 -1.66 12.98
CA HIS A 39 -6.38 -1.50 11.77
C HIS A 39 -5.32 -2.61 11.70
N ALA A 40 -5.14 -3.20 10.52
CA ALA A 40 -4.03 -4.09 10.22
C ALA A 40 -3.18 -3.46 9.11
N ILE A 41 -1.89 -3.27 9.37
CA ILE A 41 -0.98 -2.59 8.44
C ILE A 41 0.27 -3.45 8.29
N PHE A 42 0.69 -3.66 7.05
CA PHE A 42 1.97 -4.26 6.70
C PHE A 42 2.88 -3.19 6.10
N LEU A 43 4.09 -3.04 6.63
CA LEU A 43 5.07 -2.06 6.18
C LEU A 43 6.38 -2.78 5.82
N GLY A 44 6.76 -2.72 4.55
CA GLY A 44 8.07 -3.18 4.08
C GLY A 44 9.13 -2.10 4.30
N GLN A 45 10.25 -2.46 4.93
CA GLN A 45 11.40 -1.57 5.12
C GLN A 45 12.58 -2.03 4.27
N VAL A 46 13.20 -1.09 3.55
CA VAL A 46 14.50 -1.33 2.91
C VAL A 46 15.56 -1.53 4.01
N ARG A 47 16.15 -2.72 4.06
CA ARG A 47 17.17 -3.07 5.06
C ARG A 47 18.56 -2.59 4.61
N ALA A 48 19.35 -2.09 5.56
CA ALA A 48 20.74 -1.70 5.34
C ALA A 48 21.69 -2.92 5.38
N ASP A 49 21.33 -3.98 4.65
CA ASP A 49 22.08 -5.23 4.65
C ASP A 49 23.48 -5.02 4.05
N THR A 50 24.48 -5.77 4.52
CA THR A 50 25.83 -5.76 3.95
C THR A 50 26.05 -6.98 3.07
N ILE A 51 26.29 -6.76 1.77
CA ILE A 51 26.45 -7.80 0.76
C ILE A 51 27.78 -7.57 0.04
N GLY A 52 28.70 -8.53 0.13
CA GLY A 52 30.03 -8.41 -0.47
C GLY A 52 30.82 -7.19 0.03
N GLY A 53 30.70 -6.87 1.32
CA GLY A 53 31.36 -5.72 1.95
C GLY A 53 30.75 -4.35 1.62
N ARG A 54 29.61 -4.30 0.94
CA ARG A 54 28.89 -3.06 0.60
C ARG A 54 27.53 -3.00 1.29
N THR A 55 27.16 -1.84 1.82
CA THR A 55 25.86 -1.60 2.46
C THR A 55 24.82 -1.21 1.43
N VAL A 56 23.64 -1.83 1.49
CA VAL A 56 22.48 -1.44 0.68
C VAL A 56 22.05 -0.02 1.06
N ARG A 57 22.05 0.88 0.07
CA ARG A 57 21.64 2.29 0.25
C ARG A 57 20.17 2.53 -0.06
N ALA A 58 19.66 1.86 -1.10
CA ALA A 58 18.27 1.98 -1.57
C ALA A 58 17.92 0.74 -2.41
N LEU A 59 16.62 0.58 -2.67
CA LEU A 59 16.10 -0.34 -3.68
C LEU A 59 15.35 0.47 -4.74
N GLU A 60 15.58 0.14 -5.99
CA GLU A 60 14.81 0.67 -7.12
C GLU A 60 13.65 -0.28 -7.40
N TYR A 61 12.45 0.29 -7.51
CA TYR A 61 11.23 -0.45 -7.81
C TYR A 61 10.72 -0.03 -9.17
N THR A 62 10.44 -1.00 -10.04
CA THR A 62 9.84 -0.78 -11.36
C THR A 62 8.64 -1.70 -11.54
N ALA A 63 7.65 -1.27 -12.32
CA ALA A 63 6.46 -2.06 -12.59
C ALA A 63 5.84 -1.66 -13.94
N TYR A 64 5.16 -2.60 -14.58
CA TYR A 64 4.16 -2.26 -15.59
C TYR A 64 2.91 -1.73 -14.88
N ARG A 65 2.82 -0.39 -14.75
CA ARG A 65 1.85 0.29 -13.89
C ARG A 65 0.41 -0.13 -14.16
N GLU A 66 0.01 -0.17 -15.42
CA GLU A 66 -1.36 -0.43 -15.81
C GLU A 66 -1.84 -1.81 -15.33
N MET A 67 -1.03 -2.84 -15.54
CA MET A 67 -1.31 -4.21 -15.10
C MET A 67 -1.28 -4.34 -13.57
N ALA A 68 -0.34 -3.67 -12.90
CA ALA A 68 -0.24 -3.71 -11.44
C ALA A 68 -1.44 -3.07 -10.75
N GLU A 69 -1.95 -1.96 -11.28
CA GLU A 69 -3.17 -1.31 -10.80
C GLU A 69 -4.41 -2.19 -11.00
N GLU A 70 -4.51 -2.91 -12.13
CA GLU A 70 -5.59 -3.88 -12.36
C GLU A 70 -5.54 -5.05 -11.39
N ALA A 71 -4.35 -5.60 -11.17
CA ALA A 71 -4.14 -6.66 -10.19
C ALA A 71 -4.54 -6.19 -8.78
N MET A 72 -4.24 -4.95 -8.42
CA MET A 72 -4.61 -4.39 -7.12
C MET A 72 -6.11 -4.19 -6.95
N VAL A 73 -6.84 -3.84 -8.02
CA VAL A 73 -8.32 -3.82 -7.98
C VAL A 73 -8.84 -5.21 -7.65
N ALA A 74 -8.36 -6.26 -8.32
CA ALA A 74 -8.78 -7.64 -8.05
C ALA A 74 -8.51 -8.08 -6.60
N ILE A 75 -7.29 -7.86 -6.10
CA ILE A 75 -6.90 -8.17 -4.71
C ILE A 75 -7.81 -7.43 -3.72
N ARG A 76 -8.12 -6.16 -4.00
CA ARG A 76 -8.96 -5.36 -3.12
C ARG A 76 -10.40 -5.88 -3.09
N GLU A 77 -10.97 -6.24 -4.24
CA GLU A 77 -12.32 -6.83 -4.24
C GLU A 77 -12.34 -8.16 -3.48
N GLU A 78 -11.34 -9.03 -3.64
CA GLU A 78 -11.23 -10.29 -2.90
C GLU A 78 -11.12 -10.07 -1.38
N ALA A 79 -10.38 -9.05 -0.93
CA ALA A 79 -10.21 -8.76 0.50
C ALA A 79 -11.47 -8.25 1.23
N PHE A 80 -12.48 -7.78 0.49
CA PHE A 80 -13.72 -7.23 1.04
C PHE A 80 -14.98 -8.03 0.64
N THR A 81 -14.83 -9.16 -0.04
CA THR A 81 -15.90 -10.10 -0.38
C THR A 81 -15.98 -11.22 0.66
#